data_AF-A0A7C3V2R0-F1
#
_entry.id   AF-A0A7C3V2R0-F1
#
_cell.length_a   1.000
_cell.length_b   1.000
_cell.length_c   1.000
_cell.angle_alpha   90.00
_cell.angle_beta   90.00
_cell.angle_gamma   90.00
#
_symmetry.space_group_name_H-M   'P 1'
#
loop_
_entity.id
_entity.type
_entity.pdbx_description
1 polymer ?
#
loop_
_entity_poly.entity_id
_entity_poly.type
_entity_poly.pdbx_seq_one_letter_code
_entity_poly.pdbx_strand_id
1 'polypeptide(L)' 'MKIYAHKFRHTFAVKAILNHVPLSVLQEWLGHSSIFTTSIYTQITGMDTSQFMNQIQ' A
#
# COMPACT_ATOMS: atom_id res chain seq x y z
N MET A 1 -0.66 -1.83 -25.09
CA MET A 1 -0.58 -1.99 -23.61
C MET A 1 -1.50 -3.13 -23.20
N LYS A 2 -0.98 -4.29 -22.77
CA LYS A 2 -1.83 -5.41 -22.30
C LYS A 2 -2.26 -5.17 -20.85
N ILE A 3 -3.55 -5.27 -20.58
CA ILE A 3 -4.15 -5.16 -19.23
C ILE A 3 -4.39 -6.57 -18.73
N TYR A 4 -3.96 -6.86 -17.51
CA TYR A 4 -4.21 -8.12 -16.82
C TYR A 4 -4.95 -7.82 -15.51
N ALA A 5 -5.82 -8.74 -15.06
CA ALA A 5 -6.55 -8.58 -13.80
C ALA A 5 -5.65 -8.21 -12.61
N HIS A 6 -4.43 -8.75 -12.58
CA HIS A 6 -3.41 -8.44 -11.58
C HIS A 6 -3.05 -6.94 -11.49
N LYS A 7 -3.12 -6.19 -12.61
CA LYS A 7 -2.84 -4.74 -12.57
C LYS A 7 -3.93 -3.96 -11.82
N PHE A 8 -5.19 -4.38 -11.89
CA PHE A 8 -6.26 -3.76 -11.10
C PHE A 8 -6.06 -3.99 -9.60
N ARG A 9 -5.67 -5.22 -9.20
CA ARG A 9 -5.31 -5.54 -7.82
C ARG A 9 -4.18 -4.64 -7.31
N HIS A 10 -3.15 -4.46 -8.14
CA HIS A 10 -2.03 -3.58 -7.80
C HIS A 10 -2.46 -2.12 -7.66
N THR A 11 -3.25 -1.58 -8.61
CA THR A 11 -3.77 -0.20 -8.54
C THR A 11 -4.65 0.01 -7.32
N PHE A 12 -5.51 -0.96 -6.99
CA PHE A 12 -6.35 -0.93 -5.80
C PHE A 12 -5.51 -0.85 -4.52
N ALA A 13 -4.52 -1.75 -4.38
CA ALA A 13 -3.67 -1.79 -3.19
C ALA A 13 -2.85 -0.49 -3.00
N VAL A 14 -2.29 0.04 -4.09
CA VAL A 14 -1.60 1.33 -4.08
C VAL A 14 -2.53 2.46 -3.63
N LYS A 15 -3.73 2.56 -4.21
CA LYS A 15 -4.70 3.60 -3.81
C LYS A 15 -5.11 3.47 -2.34
N ALA A 16 -5.30 2.26 -1.83
CA ALA A 16 -5.67 2.06 -0.43
C ALA A 16 -4.58 2.60 0.51
N ILE A 17 -3.31 2.31 0.23
CA ILE A 17 -2.18 2.81 1.01
C ILE A 17 -2.06 4.33 0.95
N LEU A 18 -2.23 4.94 -0.24
CA LEU A 18 -2.21 6.40 -0.39
C LEU A 18 -3.36 7.09 0.36
N ASN A 19 -4.47 6.39 0.59
CA ASN A 19 -5.58 6.87 1.42
C ASN A 19 -5.44 6.47 2.90
N HIS A 20 -4.21 6.13 3.33
CA HIS A 20 -3.89 5.80 4.72
C HIS A 20 -4.65 4.60 5.29
N VAL A 21 -5.10 3.66 4.44
CA VAL A 21 -5.69 2.40 4.91
C VAL A 21 -4.61 1.60 5.65
N PRO A 22 -4.88 1.12 6.88
CA PRO A 22 -3.93 0.28 7.60
C PRO A 22 -3.55 -0.99 6.83
N LEU A 23 -2.27 -1.38 6.88
CA LEU A 23 -1.75 -2.49 6.10
C LEU A 23 -2.42 -3.84 6.43
N SER A 24 -2.83 -4.03 7.69
CA SER A 24 -3.58 -5.21 8.16
C SER A 24 -4.97 -5.30 7.51
N VAL A 25 -5.68 -4.18 7.41
CA VAL A 25 -6.99 -4.10 6.75
C VAL A 25 -6.86 -4.39 5.26
N LEU A 26 -5.85 -3.80 4.61
CA LEU A 26 -5.58 -4.07 3.21
C LEU A 26 -5.20 -5.54 2.95
N GLN A 27 -4.45 -6.17 3.85
CA GLN A 27 -4.11 -7.58 3.77
C GLN A 27 -5.37 -8.46 3.75
N GLU A 28 -6.33 -8.17 4.63
CA GLU A 28 -7.61 -8.88 4.71
C GLU A 28 -8.41 -8.73 3.40
N TRP A 29 -8.55 -7.50 2.90
CA TRP A 29 -9.26 -7.23 1.63
C TRP A 29 -8.63 -7.92 0.42
N LEU A 30 -7.32 -8.08 0.42
CA LEU A 30 -6.59 -8.77 -0.64
C LEU A 30 -6.56 -10.30 -0.44
N GLY A 31 -6.98 -10.80 0.71
CA GLY A 31 -6.90 -12.22 1.06
C GLY A 31 -5.47 -12.75 1.09
N HIS A 32 -4.49 -11.92 1.49
CA HIS A 32 -3.11 -12.37 1.63
C HIS A 32 -2.93 -13.15 2.94
N SER A 33 -2.31 -14.32 2.85
CA SER A 33 -1.94 -15.13 4.01
C SER A 33 -0.78 -14.55 4.82
N SER A 34 -0.01 -13.62 4.22
CA SER A 34 1.15 -13.01 4.83
C SER A 34 1.15 -11.49 4.63
N ILE A 35 1.39 -10.76 5.72
CA ILE A 35 1.54 -9.31 5.69
C ILE A 35 2.72 -8.87 4.81
N PHE A 36 3.76 -9.71 4.69
CA PHE A 36 4.92 -9.45 3.81
C PHE A 36 4.52 -9.38 2.33
N THR A 37 3.49 -10.12 1.91
CA THR A 37 2.97 -10.03 0.54
C THR A 37 2.26 -8.70 0.32
N THR A 38 1.59 -8.16 1.34
CA THR A 38 0.93 -6.84 1.27
C THR A 38 1.94 -5.71 1.36
N SER A 39 3.03 -5.87 2.12
CA SER A 39 4.02 -4.82 2.36
C SER A 39 4.77 -4.38 1.10
N ILE A 40 4.79 -5.18 0.03
CA ILE A 40 5.37 -4.75 -1.25
C ILE A 40 4.71 -3.45 -1.77
N TYR A 41 3.43 -3.24 -1.45
CA TYR A 41 2.71 -2.05 -1.87
C TYR A 41 3.09 -0.80 -1.07
N THR A 42 3.81 -0.91 0.06
CA THR A 42 4.28 0.27 0.80
C THR A 42 5.54 0.86 0.17
N GLN A 43 6.22 0.15 -0.73
CA GLN A 43 7.43 0.67 -1.39
C GLN A 43 7.13 1.89 -2.27
N ILE A 44 5.88 2.02 -2.75
CA ILE A 44 5.44 3.17 -3.56
C ILE A 44 5.30 4.46 -2.76
N THR A 45 5.19 4.39 -1.43
CA THR A 45 5.10 5.60 -0.60
C THR A 45 6.46 6.22 -0.31
N GLY A 46 7.56 5.64 -0.86
CA GLY A 46 8.92 6.19 -0.86
C GLY A 46 9.13 7.21 0.24
N MET A 47 9.14 6.73 1.49
CA MET A 47 8.74 7.49 2.67
C MET A 47 9.51 8.82 2.74
N ASP A 48 8.88 9.90 2.30
CA ASP A 48 9.34 11.25 2.61
C ASP A 48 9.00 11.49 4.08
N THR A 49 9.95 11.15 4.94
CA THR A 49 9.81 11.27 6.39
C THR A 49 9.77 12.73 6.85
N SER A 50 9.97 13.70 5.95
CA SER A 50 9.92 15.12 6.28
C SER A 50 8.59 15.53 6.92
N GLN A 51 7.46 15.01 6.43
CA GLN A 51 6.15 15.32 7.00
C GLN A 51 5.99 14.79 8.42
N PHE A 52 6.49 13.58 8.68
CA PHE A 52 6.49 13.01 10.03
C PHE A 52 7.42 13.79 10.95
N MET A 53 8.63 14.15 10.49
CA MET A 53 9.58 14.94 11.25
C MET A 53 9.02 16.33 11.62
N ASN A 54 8.29 16.98 10.71
CA ASN A 54 7.65 18.28 10.96
C ASN A 54 6.53 18.23 12.03
N GLN A 55 5.97 17.06 12.33
CA GLN A 55 4.90 16.92 13.33
C GLN A 55 5.41 16.72 14.77
N ILE A 56 6.70 16.42 14.95
CA ILE A 56 7.31 16.08 16.25
C ILE A 56 8.23 17.21 16.76
N GLN A 57 8.52 18.20 15.91
CA GLN A 57 9.20 19.45 16.28
C GLN A 57 8.19 20.49 16.77
#